data_AF-A0A8T3CF88-F1
#
_entry.id   AF-A0A8T3CF88-F1
#
_cell.length_a   1.000
_cell.length_b   1.000
_cell.length_c   1.000
_cell.angle_alpha   90.00
_cell.angle_beta   90.00
_cell.angle_gamma   90.00
#
_symmetry.space_group_name_H-M   'P 1'
#
loop_
_entity.id
_entity.type
_entity.pdbx_description
1 polymer ?
#
loop_
_entity_poly.entity_id
_entity_poly.type
_entity_poly.pdbx_seq_one_letter_code
_entity_poly.pdbx_strand_id
1 'polypeptide(L)'
;MEGGKPSLALVYQAVQALYHDPDPAGKERASVWLGELQRSMYAWEISDQLLQLKQDVESCYFAAQTMKMKIQTSFYELPADTHMSLRDSLLAHIENLKDLSPIIVTQLALAIADLALQMASWKGCVHTH
;
A
#
# COMPACT_ATOMS: atom_id res chain seq x y z
N MET A 1 -5.70 -23.88 -7.54
CA MET A 1 -4.26 -23.54 -7.53
C MET A 1 -3.91 -23.25 -6.10
N GLU A 2 -2.94 -23.94 -5.51
CA GLU A 2 -2.54 -23.74 -4.13
C GLU A 2 -2.16 -22.26 -3.93
N GLY A 3 -3.01 -21.53 -3.19
CA GLY A 3 -2.97 -20.09 -3.07
C GLY A 3 -1.85 -19.63 -2.14
N GLY A 4 -0.61 -19.76 -2.59
CA GLY A 4 0.56 -19.24 -1.91
C GLY A 4 0.64 -17.71 -2.01
N LYS A 5 1.30 -17.10 -1.03
CA LYS A 5 1.64 -15.66 -1.07
C LYS A 5 2.42 -15.35 -2.37
N PRO A 6 2.03 -14.32 -3.14
CA PRO A 6 2.77 -13.93 -4.33
C PRO A 6 4.16 -13.38 -3.98
N SER A 7 5.14 -13.64 -4.84
CA SER A 7 6.51 -13.10 -4.66
C SER A 7 6.56 -11.62 -5.06
N LEU A 8 7.45 -10.85 -4.44
CA LEU A 8 7.65 -9.44 -4.80
C LEU A 8 8.02 -9.25 -6.28
N ALA A 9 8.83 -10.15 -6.83
CA ALA A 9 9.21 -10.12 -8.23
C ALA A 9 7.99 -10.25 -9.16
N LEU A 10 7.04 -11.14 -8.83
CA LEU A 10 5.81 -11.30 -9.60
C LEU A 10 4.92 -10.06 -9.52
N VAL A 11 4.78 -9.48 -8.32
CA VAL A 11 4.01 -8.25 -8.12
C VAL A 11 4.62 -7.10 -8.92
N TYR A 12 5.94 -6.97 -8.87
CA TYR A 12 6.67 -5.96 -9.62
C TYR A 12 6.47 -6.11 -11.13
N GLN A 13 6.56 -7.32 -11.66
CA GLN A 13 6.30 -7.59 -13.09
C GLN A 13 4.86 -7.23 -13.47
N ALA A 14 3.88 -7.53 -12.62
CA ALA A 14 2.49 -7.16 -12.88
C ALA A 14 2.30 -5.64 -12.86
N VAL A 15 2.94 -4.91 -11.93
CA VAL A 15 2.92 -3.44 -11.92
C VAL A 15 3.55 -2.89 -13.19
N GLN A 16 4.72 -3.39 -13.59
CA GLN A 16 5.38 -2.96 -14.83
C GLN A 16 4.51 -3.23 -16.07
N ALA A 17 3.85 -4.38 -16.14
CA ALA A 17 2.92 -4.70 -17.22
C ALA A 17 1.71 -3.73 -17.23
N LEU A 18 1.16 -3.39 -16.06
CA LEU A 18 0.02 -2.46 -15.97
C LEU A 18 0.33 -1.09 -16.61
N TYR A 19 1.55 -0.57 -16.45
CA TYR A 19 1.95 0.73 -16.98
C TYR A 19 2.52 0.65 -18.40
N HIS A 20 3.39 -0.32 -18.68
CA HIS A 20 4.24 -0.32 -19.88
C HIS A 20 3.88 -1.35 -20.94
N ASP A 21 2.98 -2.30 -20.67
CA ASP A 21 2.65 -3.33 -21.67
C ASP A 21 2.01 -2.69 -22.92
N PRO A 22 2.55 -2.94 -24.13
CA PRO A 22 1.98 -2.41 -25.36
C PRO A 22 0.67 -3.11 -25.76
N ASP A 23 0.41 -4.33 -25.28
CA ASP A 23 -0.83 -5.05 -25.49
C ASP A 23 -1.89 -4.64 -24.44
N PRO A 24 -3.03 -4.04 -24.86
CA PRO A 24 -4.12 -3.71 -23.95
C PRO A 24 -4.63 -4.93 -23.17
N ALA A 25 -4.61 -6.13 -23.75
CA ALA A 25 -5.02 -7.34 -23.05
C ALA A 25 -4.02 -7.73 -21.95
N GLY A 26 -2.72 -7.43 -22.13
CA GLY A 26 -1.69 -7.59 -21.11
C GLY A 26 -1.91 -6.67 -19.91
N LYS A 27 -2.20 -5.40 -20.17
CA LYS A 27 -2.57 -4.42 -19.13
C LYS A 27 -3.80 -4.85 -18.35
N GLU A 28 -4.84 -5.33 -19.04
CA GLU A 28 -6.06 -5.79 -18.38
C GLU A 28 -5.80 -7.01 -17.48
N ARG A 29 -5.03 -8.00 -17.96
CA ARG A 29 -4.64 -9.16 -17.14
C ARG A 29 -3.89 -8.74 -15.88
N ALA A 30 -2.94 -7.81 -16.01
CA ALA A 30 -2.19 -7.28 -14.89
C ALA A 30 -3.09 -6.52 -13.90
N SER A 31 -4.00 -5.69 -14.41
CA SER A 31 -4.97 -4.94 -13.62
C SER A 31 -5.86 -5.87 -12.79
N VAL A 32 -6.44 -6.90 -13.42
CA VAL A 32 -7.29 -7.89 -12.73
C VAL A 32 -6.51 -8.59 -11.64
N TRP A 33 -5.32 -9.10 -11.95
CA TRP A 33 -4.49 -9.82 -10.98
C TRP A 33 -4.05 -8.94 -9.80
N LEU A 34 -3.62 -7.70 -10.06
CA LEU A 34 -3.29 -6.74 -9.02
C LEU A 34 -4.51 -6.36 -8.17
N GLY A 35 -5.70 -6.28 -8.78
CA GLY A 35 -6.95 -6.08 -8.07
C GLY A 35 -7.31 -7.26 -7.15
N GLU A 36 -7.02 -8.49 -7.55
CA GLU A 36 -7.17 -9.66 -6.68
C GLU A 36 -6.18 -9.61 -5.50
N LEU A 37 -4.92 -9.25 -5.79
CA LEU A 37 -3.91 -9.04 -4.75
C LEU A 37 -4.38 -7.99 -3.73
N GLN A 38 -4.86 -6.84 -4.18
CA GLN A 38 -5.36 -5.75 -3.32
C GLN A 38 -6.50 -6.18 -2.39
N ARG A 39 -7.31 -7.17 -2.78
CA ARG A 39 -8.40 -7.70 -1.94
C ARG A 39 -7.92 -8.76 -0.94
N SER A 40 -6.73 -9.31 -1.14
CA SER A 40 -6.18 -10.38 -0.29
C SER A 40 -5.56 -9.85 1.01
N MET A 41 -5.30 -10.77 1.96
CA MET A 41 -4.51 -10.48 3.18
C MET A 41 -3.04 -10.18 2.87
N TYR A 42 -2.52 -10.68 1.74
CA TYR A 42 -1.13 -10.48 1.34
C TYR A 42 -0.84 -9.02 0.93
N ALA A 43 -1.87 -8.25 0.58
CA ALA A 43 -1.75 -6.85 0.20
C ALA A 43 -1.01 -6.00 1.24
N TRP A 44 -1.26 -6.25 2.53
CA TRP A 44 -0.63 -5.52 3.63
C TRP A 44 0.88 -5.67 3.59
N GLU A 45 1.35 -6.91 3.61
CA GLU A 45 2.78 -7.22 3.68
C GLU A 45 3.52 -6.86 2.38
N ILE A 46 2.90 -7.13 1.23
CA ILE A 46 3.49 -6.80 -0.08
C ILE A 46 3.62 -5.29 -0.27
N SER A 47 2.59 -4.53 0.11
CA SER A 47 2.64 -3.07 -0.03
C SER A 47 3.70 -2.47 0.90
N ASP A 48 3.85 -3.00 2.12
CA ASP A 48 4.89 -2.56 3.03
C ASP A 48 6.29 -2.81 2.44
N GLN A 49 6.53 -4.02 1.95
CA GLN A 49 7.80 -4.39 1.32
C GLN A 49 8.14 -3.55 0.07
N LEU A 50 7.14 -3.26 -0.77
CA LEU A 50 7.35 -2.38 -1.93
C LEU A 50 7.71 -0.94 -1.52
N LEU A 51 7.08 -0.41 -0.47
CA LEU A 51 7.40 0.91 0.08
C LEU A 51 8.77 0.94 0.76
N GLN A 52 9.23 -0.17 1.34
CA GLN A 52 10.58 -0.31 1.89
C GLN A 52 11.65 -0.35 0.79
N LEU A 53 11.40 -1.10 -0.29
CA LEU A 53 12.35 -1.25 -1.40
C LEU A 53 12.53 0.03 -2.21
N LYS A 54 11.48 0.82 -2.37
CA LYS A 54 11.49 2.12 -3.07
C LYS A 54 12.09 2.05 -4.48
N GLN A 55 11.79 0.99 -5.21
CA GLN A 55 12.47 0.69 -6.47
C GLN A 55 12.16 1.72 -7.58
N ASP A 56 10.90 2.11 -7.71
CA ASP A 56 10.46 3.14 -8.65
C ASP A 56 9.12 3.77 -8.23
N VAL A 57 8.73 4.83 -8.94
CA VAL A 57 7.51 5.59 -8.65
C VAL A 57 6.25 4.73 -8.80
N GLU A 58 6.19 3.84 -9.78
CA GLU A 58 4.99 3.07 -10.13
C GLU A 58 4.67 2.01 -9.08
N SER A 59 5.68 1.25 -8.66
CA SER A 59 5.59 0.26 -7.59
C SER A 59 5.28 0.91 -6.24
N CYS A 60 5.92 2.02 -5.90
CA CYS A 60 5.61 2.77 -4.68
C CYS A 60 4.21 3.38 -4.71
N TYR A 61 3.78 3.90 -5.85
CA TYR A 61 2.43 4.45 -6.01
C TYR A 61 1.37 3.36 -5.85
N PHE A 62 1.54 2.22 -6.52
CA PHE A 62 0.65 1.06 -6.36
C PHE A 62 0.56 0.62 -4.89
N ALA A 63 1.70 0.52 -4.21
CA ALA A 63 1.76 0.11 -2.81
C ALA A 63 1.10 1.14 -1.87
N ALA A 64 1.37 2.43 -2.04
CA ALA A 64 0.78 3.49 -1.22
C ALA A 64 -0.75 3.58 -1.42
N GLN A 65 -1.22 3.48 -2.66
CA GLN A 65 -2.64 3.43 -2.97
C GLN A 65 -3.30 2.20 -2.36
N THR A 66 -2.64 1.04 -2.43
CA THR A 66 -3.14 -0.22 -1.85
C THR A 66 -3.24 -0.11 -0.33
N MET A 67 -2.22 0.43 0.36
CA MET A 67 -2.26 0.69 1.80
C MET A 67 -3.45 1.56 2.19
N LYS A 68 -3.64 2.69 1.49
CA LYS A 68 -4.79 3.57 1.73
C LYS A 68 -6.12 2.80 1.60
N MET A 69 -6.29 2.09 0.49
CA MET A 69 -7.52 1.32 0.23
C MET A 69 -7.76 0.27 1.32
N LYS A 70 -6.74 -0.52 1.68
CA LYS A 70 -6.83 -1.55 2.71
C LYS A 70 -7.20 -0.98 4.07
N ILE A 71 -6.65 0.18 4.45
CA ILE A 71 -7.04 0.87 5.68
C ILE A 71 -8.49 1.31 5.57
N GLN A 72 -8.91 1.95 4.48
CA GLN A 72 -10.29 2.42 4.33
C GLN A 72 -11.34 1.31 4.33
N THR A 73 -11.07 0.17 3.70
CA THR A 73 -12.09 -0.87 3.45
C THR A 73 -11.95 -2.11 4.31
N SER A 74 -10.77 -2.36 4.84
CA SER A 74 -10.37 -3.69 5.35
C SER A 74 -9.57 -3.62 6.65
N PHE A 75 -9.62 -2.49 7.38
CA PHE A 75 -8.87 -2.33 8.64
C PHE A 75 -9.22 -3.38 9.70
N TYR A 76 -10.46 -3.89 9.69
CA TYR A 76 -10.92 -4.95 10.59
C TYR A 76 -10.15 -6.27 10.44
N GLU A 77 -9.41 -6.47 9.35
CA GLU A 77 -8.55 -7.64 9.16
C GLU A 77 -7.31 -7.61 10.07
N LEU A 78 -6.92 -6.43 10.55
CA LEU A 78 -5.71 -6.24 11.35
C LEU A 78 -6.01 -6.40 12.84
N PRO A 79 -5.29 -7.30 13.54
CA PRO A 79 -5.32 -7.39 15.00
C PRO A 79 -4.94 -6.06 15.66
N ALA A 80 -5.59 -5.70 16.77
CA ALA A 80 -5.39 -4.42 17.44
C ALA A 80 -3.95 -4.14 17.90
N ASP A 81 -3.20 -5.20 18.20
CA ASP A 81 -1.78 -5.15 18.56
C ASP A 81 -0.87 -4.74 17.39
N THR A 82 -1.34 -4.86 16.14
CA THR A 82 -0.57 -4.48 14.94
C THR A 82 -0.78 -3.02 14.51
N HIS A 83 -1.82 -2.34 15.04
CA HIS A 83 -2.20 -0.99 14.60
C HIS A 83 -1.10 0.04 14.84
N MET A 84 -0.42 -0.04 15.99
CA MET A 84 0.71 0.84 16.31
C MET A 84 1.89 0.63 15.35
N SER A 85 2.23 -0.62 15.06
CA SER A 85 3.31 -0.95 14.12
C SER A 85 2.99 -0.47 12.69
N LEU A 86 1.73 -0.59 12.25
CA LEU A 86 1.30 -0.06 10.96
C LEU A 86 1.44 1.46 10.90
N ARG A 87 1.02 2.18 11.95
CA ARG A 87 1.19 3.63 12.05
C ARG A 87 2.64 4.03 11.90
N ASP A 88 3.52 3.40 12.70
CA ASP A 88 4.94 3.74 12.70
C ASP A 88 5.59 3.43 11.35
N SER A 89 5.16 2.35 10.68
CA SER A 89 5.61 2.00 9.33
C SER A 89 5.15 3.04 8.30
N LEU A 90 3.89 3.50 8.32
CA LEU A 90 3.39 4.52 7.39
C LEU A 90 4.09 5.88 7.58
N LEU A 91 4.35 6.27 8.84
CA LEU A 91 5.11 7.47 9.16
C LEU A 91 6.56 7.36 8.66
N ALA A 92 7.19 6.20 8.89
CA ALA A 92 8.51 5.94 8.33
C ALA A 92 8.48 6.03 6.81
N HIS A 93 7.51 5.42 6.12
CA HIS A 93 7.38 5.44 4.66
C HIS A 93 7.23 6.85 4.08
N ILE A 94 6.36 7.69 4.66
CA ILE A 94 6.12 9.03 4.14
C ILE A 94 7.36 9.93 4.28
N GLU A 95 8.09 9.84 5.40
CA GLU A 95 9.36 10.56 5.59
C GLU A 95 10.42 10.12 4.56
N ASN A 96 10.42 8.82 4.29
CA ASN A 96 11.36 8.13 3.43
C ASN A 96 11.12 8.31 1.92
N LEU A 97 9.90 8.65 1.53
CA LEU A 97 9.44 8.78 0.14
C LEU A 97 9.07 10.23 -0.22
N LYS A 98 9.23 11.18 0.72
CA LYS A 98 8.83 12.58 0.56
C LYS A 98 9.38 13.26 -0.71
N ASP A 99 10.59 12.88 -1.11
CA ASP A 99 11.29 13.48 -2.26
C ASP A 99 11.09 12.68 -3.56
N LEU A 100 10.48 11.48 -3.50
CA LEU A 100 10.31 10.62 -4.67
C LEU A 100 9.20 11.12 -5.61
N SER A 101 8.01 11.37 -5.06
CA SER A 101 6.89 11.88 -5.85
C SER A 101 5.77 12.43 -4.95
N PRO A 102 5.25 13.64 -5.22
CA PRO A 102 4.19 14.25 -4.41
C PRO A 102 2.90 13.42 -4.39
N ILE A 103 2.62 12.67 -5.47
CA ILE A 103 1.41 11.83 -5.53
C ILE A 103 1.49 10.64 -4.57
N ILE A 104 2.67 10.04 -4.39
CA ILE A 104 2.90 8.96 -3.43
C ILE A 104 2.72 9.49 -2.00
N VAL A 105 3.31 10.66 -1.71
CA VAL A 105 3.15 11.34 -0.42
C VAL A 105 1.68 11.60 -0.10
N THR A 106 0.91 12.00 -1.10
CA THR A 106 -0.54 12.24 -0.94
C THR A 106 -1.28 10.96 -0.57
N GLN A 107 -0.99 9.82 -1.24
CA GLN A 107 -1.62 8.54 -0.89
C GLN A 107 -1.25 8.09 0.54
N LEU A 108 0.00 8.24 0.95
CA LEU A 108 0.45 7.91 2.31
C LEU A 108 -0.16 8.85 3.36
N ALA A 109 -0.27 10.14 3.08
CA ALA A 109 -0.92 11.09 3.97
C ALA A 109 -2.40 10.75 4.18
N LEU A 110 -3.12 10.39 3.11
CA LEU A 110 -4.50 9.91 3.21
C LEU A 110 -4.59 8.61 4.01
N ALA A 111 -3.69 7.64 3.75
CA ALA A 111 -3.64 6.40 4.51
C ALA A 111 -3.44 6.64 6.02
N ILE A 112 -2.56 7.58 6.39
CA ILE A 112 -2.33 7.97 7.79
C ILE A 112 -3.56 8.64 8.39
N ALA A 113 -4.22 9.53 7.64
CA ALA A 113 -5.44 10.19 8.09
C ALA A 113 -6.57 9.17 8.34
N ASP A 114 -6.79 8.25 7.40
CA ASP A 114 -7.80 7.18 7.53
C ASP A 114 -7.49 6.24 8.70
N LEU A 115 -6.20 5.94 8.93
CA LEU A 115 -5.77 5.15 10.07
C LEU A 115 -6.06 5.87 11.39
N ALA A 116 -5.74 7.16 11.47
CA ALA A 116 -5.99 7.97 12.67
C ALA A 116 -7.49 8.07 13.00
N LEU A 117 -8.35 8.12 11.97
CA LEU A 117 -9.80 8.13 12.15
C LEU A 117 -10.35 6.80 12.68
N GLN A 118 -9.75 5.67 12.30
CA GLN A 118 -10.21 4.34 12.71
C GLN A 118 -9.56 3.84 14.01
N MET A 119 -8.35 4.30 14.32
CA MET A 119 -7.59 3.89 15.48
C MET A 119 -7.94 4.75 16.70
N ALA A 120 -9.05 4.43 17.37
CA ALA A 120 -9.55 5.19 18.53
C ALA A 120 -8.54 5.27 19.71
N SER A 121 -7.55 4.38 19.76
CA SER A 121 -6.45 4.43 20.72
C SER A 121 -5.46 5.57 20.44
N TRP A 122 -5.41 6.11 19.23
CA TRP A 122 -4.56 7.23 18.85
C TRP A 122 -5.17 8.57 19.25
N LYS A 123 -5.21 8.82 20.57
CA LYS A 123 -5.65 10.13 21.10
C LYS A 123 -4.63 11.21 20.76
N GLY A 124 -5.12 12.39 20.36
CA GLY A 124 -4.27 13.55 20.06
C GLY A 124 -3.36 13.35 18.85
N CYS A 125 -3.83 12.65 17.81
CA CYS A 125 -3.05 12.46 16.57
C CYS A 125 -2.60 13.79 15.94
N VAL A 126 -3.36 14.87 16.16
CA VAL A 126 -2.93 16.25 15.96
C VAL A 126 -2.77 16.89 17.33
N HIS A 127 -1.52 17.16 17.74
CA HIS A 127 -1.26 18.01 18.90
C HIS A 127 -1.32 19.47 18.45
N THR A 128 -2.39 20.17 18.83
CA THR A 128 -2.47 21.63 18.72
C THR A 128 -1.94 22.25 20.01
N HIS A 129 -0.82 22.97 19.92
CA HIS A 129 -0.30 23.80 21.01
C HIS A 129 -1.23 24.96 21.35
#